data_AF-A0A5A7PAB6-F1
#
_entry.id   AF-A0A5A7PAB6-F1
#
_cell.length_a   1.000
_cell.length_b   1.000
_cell.length_c   1.000
_cell.angle_alpha   90.00
_cell.angle_beta   90.00
_cell.angle_gamma   90.00
#
_symmetry.space_group_name_H-M   'P 1'
#
loop_
_entity.id
_entity.type
_entity.pdbx_description
1 polymer ?
#
loop_
_entity_poly.entity_id
_entity_poly.type
_entity_poly.pdbx_seq_one_letter_code
_entity_poly.pdbx_strand_id
1 'polypeptide(L)'
;MGNFWSAVEPPPPPPMVLVPPLFDFPPLAARTRMLESSYNLLFGKLALRCLFEDYFEDAKHFSTRIMLKPIDDPHVDLIATVSGPYDNKPEEKIGGNAQFRWQSDVDDPHTFVDLFVSNTEPTLLMRSCAYYPKFGFGAFGIFPVLMKQRLSSEDYGVMGLRYGSSNLSVGATVIPFAAGDELPKTAWLVSKMGRLTAGVQYEPKFGSKEEARYKNLANWSCAIGYGLGSGSPLSPSFNFGLELAKNSQFIASFYQHVVVQRRVKNPLEENEVVGITNYIDFGFELQTRVDDDKPANNIHDSTFQVAASWQANKNFLVKGKVGPLSSSIALAFKSWWKPSFTLSVSAVRDRTKAETSFGFGIRVDNIREARLDAKTHIILVRMILEI
;
A
#
# COMPACT_ATOMS: atom_id res chain seq x y z
N MET A 1 -66.02 -26.20 4.00
CA MET A 1 -65.16 -25.81 5.13
C MET A 1 -63.72 -25.82 4.64
N GLY A 2 -63.07 -24.66 4.61
CA GLY A 2 -61.64 -24.58 4.31
C GLY A 2 -60.79 -24.94 5.52
N ASN A 3 -59.61 -25.50 5.27
CA ASN A 3 -58.32 -24.96 5.70
C ASN A 3 -57.23 -25.90 5.19
N PHE A 4 -56.48 -25.49 4.17
CA PHE A 4 -55.27 -24.65 4.25
C PHE A 4 -54.01 -25.49 4.50
N TRP A 5 -53.34 -25.84 3.40
CA TRP A 5 -51.90 -25.71 3.21
C TRP A 5 -51.07 -25.88 4.50
N SER A 6 -50.74 -27.12 4.85
CA SER A 6 -49.52 -27.41 5.58
C SER A 6 -48.34 -27.12 4.63
N ALA A 7 -48.03 -25.84 4.44
CA ALA A 7 -46.76 -25.43 3.88
C ALA A 7 -45.70 -25.93 4.85
N VAL A 8 -45.01 -27.00 4.47
CA VAL A 8 -43.73 -27.36 5.09
C VAL A 8 -42.86 -26.13 4.87
N GLU A 9 -42.66 -25.34 5.92
CA GLU A 9 -41.69 -24.25 5.87
C GLU A 9 -40.36 -24.88 5.44
N PRO A 10 -39.71 -24.36 4.40
CA PRO A 10 -38.37 -24.82 4.06
C PRO A 10 -37.49 -24.68 5.31
N PRO A 11 -36.60 -25.65 5.58
CA PRO A 11 -35.72 -25.57 6.74
C PRO A 11 -35.03 -24.22 6.75
N PRO A 12 -34.91 -23.56 7.92
CA PRO A 12 -34.30 -22.24 7.99
C PRO A 12 -32.93 -22.31 7.32
N PRO A 13 -32.61 -21.37 6.43
CA PRO A 13 -31.36 -21.37 5.69
C PRO A 13 -30.18 -21.44 6.65
N PRO A 14 -29.10 -22.13 6.25
CA PRO A 14 -27.99 -22.40 7.14
C PRO A 14 -27.39 -21.08 7.64
N PRO A 15 -27.01 -20.99 8.92
CA PRO A 15 -26.47 -19.78 9.51
C PRO A 15 -25.22 -19.33 8.74
N MET A 16 -25.25 -18.12 8.19
CA MET A 16 -24.14 -17.57 7.39
C MET A 16 -23.28 -16.64 8.24
N VAL A 17 -21.96 -16.76 8.09
CA VAL A 17 -20.98 -15.80 8.61
C VAL A 17 -20.59 -14.89 7.47
N LEU A 18 -20.93 -13.60 7.57
CA LEU A 18 -20.55 -12.64 6.56
C LEU A 18 -19.09 -12.24 6.74
N VAL A 19 -18.27 -12.59 5.76
CA VAL A 19 -16.91 -12.09 5.60
C VAL A 19 -16.99 -10.89 4.64
N PRO A 20 -16.88 -9.64 5.12
CA PRO A 20 -16.91 -8.50 4.22
C PRO A 20 -15.69 -8.56 3.29
N PRO A 21 -15.82 -8.11 2.03
CA PRO A 21 -14.64 -7.88 1.22
C PRO A 21 -13.75 -6.82 1.89
N LEU A 22 -12.44 -6.86 1.60
CA LEU A 22 -11.54 -5.77 1.98
C LEU A 22 -12.07 -4.44 1.44
N PHE A 23 -11.99 -3.38 2.25
CA PHE A 23 -12.53 -2.07 1.91
C PHE A 23 -12.00 -1.54 0.56
N ASP A 24 -10.69 -1.70 0.34
CA ASP A 24 -9.99 -1.46 -0.92
C ASP A 24 -9.64 -2.79 -1.61
N PHE A 25 -10.15 -3.00 -2.83
CA PHE A 25 -9.84 -4.20 -3.60
C PHE A 25 -9.56 -3.91 -5.09
N PRO A 26 -8.49 -4.49 -5.67
CA PRO A 26 -7.33 -5.07 -4.96
C PRO A 26 -6.53 -3.97 -4.24
N PRO A 27 -5.84 -4.28 -3.13
CA PRO A 27 -4.99 -3.32 -2.43
C PRO A 27 -3.98 -2.70 -3.39
N LEU A 28 -3.76 -1.38 -3.30
CA LEU A 28 -2.79 -0.67 -4.15
C LEU A 28 -1.40 -1.28 -4.07
N ALA A 29 -1.04 -1.76 -2.89
CA ALA A 29 0.17 -2.53 -2.60
C ALA A 29 0.39 -3.73 -3.54
N ALA A 30 -0.69 -4.41 -3.96
CA ALA A 30 -0.59 -5.53 -4.88
C ALA A 30 -0.19 -5.09 -6.31
N ARG A 31 -0.55 -3.86 -6.69
CA ARG A 31 -0.30 -3.34 -8.05
C ARG A 31 1.13 -2.83 -8.24
N THR A 32 1.80 -2.43 -7.16
CA THR A 32 3.16 -1.86 -7.19
C THR A 32 4.22 -2.78 -6.61
N ARG A 33 3.87 -3.99 -6.15
CA ARG A 33 4.78 -4.97 -5.52
C ARG A 33 6.10 -5.17 -6.28
N MET A 34 6.05 -5.16 -7.60
CA MET A 34 7.26 -5.40 -8.42
C MET A 34 8.28 -4.27 -8.37
N LEU A 35 7.82 -3.04 -8.14
CA LEU A 35 8.64 -1.83 -8.10
C LEU A 35 9.25 -1.61 -6.71
N GLU A 36 8.65 -2.19 -5.68
CA GLU A 36 9.15 -2.14 -4.31
C GLU A 36 10.23 -3.20 -4.07
N SER A 37 11.25 -2.83 -3.29
CA SER A 37 12.28 -3.79 -2.89
C SER A 37 11.67 -4.87 -2.00
N SER A 38 12.16 -6.11 -2.13
CA SER A 38 11.73 -7.20 -1.23
C SER A 38 12.06 -6.89 0.23
N TYR A 39 13.06 -6.05 0.46
CA TYR A 39 13.37 -5.50 1.78
C TYR A 39 12.17 -4.73 2.35
N ASN A 40 11.67 -3.72 1.64
CA ASN A 40 10.51 -2.93 2.10
C ASN A 40 9.24 -3.78 2.27
N LEU A 41 9.02 -4.74 1.38
CA LEU A 41 7.86 -5.63 1.43
C LEU A 41 7.91 -6.59 2.64
N LEU A 42 9.01 -7.30 2.82
CA LEU A 42 9.11 -8.36 3.84
C LEU A 42 9.21 -7.80 5.26
N PHE A 43 9.71 -6.58 5.43
CA PHE A 43 9.70 -5.87 6.72
C PHE A 43 8.41 -5.06 6.96
N GLY A 44 7.33 -5.32 6.19
CA GLY A 44 6.00 -4.78 6.46
C GLY A 44 5.86 -3.27 6.25
N LYS A 45 6.85 -2.60 5.65
CA LYS A 45 6.84 -1.14 5.44
C LYS A 45 5.65 -0.69 4.61
N LEU A 46 5.27 -1.47 3.61
CA LEU A 46 4.12 -1.16 2.76
C LEU A 46 2.79 -1.24 3.53
N ALA A 47 2.64 -2.23 4.41
CA ALA A 47 1.45 -2.37 5.24
C ALA A 47 1.35 -1.23 6.27
N LEU A 48 2.47 -0.86 6.89
CA LEU A 48 2.56 0.30 7.78
C LEU A 48 2.24 1.59 7.03
N ARG A 49 2.78 1.78 5.83
CA ARG A 49 2.47 2.92 4.97
C ARG A 49 0.97 3.01 4.70
N CYS A 50 0.33 1.92 4.29
CA CYS A 50 -1.12 1.88 4.13
C CYS A 50 -1.86 2.23 5.43
N LEU A 51 -1.39 1.75 6.58
CA LEU A 51 -2.01 2.05 7.87
C LEU A 51 -1.89 3.53 8.27
N PHE A 52 -0.73 4.15 8.05
CA PHE A 52 -0.43 5.53 8.46
C PHE A 52 -0.80 6.60 7.43
N GLU A 53 -0.87 6.28 6.14
CA GLU A 53 -1.10 7.25 5.06
C GLU A 53 -2.49 7.13 4.42
N ASP A 54 -2.98 5.91 4.15
CA ASP A 54 -4.24 5.78 3.40
C ASP A 54 -5.44 6.36 4.17
N TYR A 55 -6.20 7.22 3.48
CA TYR A 55 -7.38 7.96 3.97
C TYR A 55 -7.09 9.16 4.86
N PHE A 56 -5.83 9.43 5.19
CA PHE A 56 -5.44 10.68 5.82
C PHE A 56 -5.17 11.73 4.75
N GLU A 57 -6.24 12.38 4.28
CA GLU A 57 -6.12 13.47 3.31
C GLU A 57 -5.39 14.68 3.93
N ASP A 58 -4.62 15.39 3.11
CA ASP A 58 -3.86 16.54 3.54
C ASP A 58 -4.75 17.65 4.11
N ALA A 59 -4.21 18.33 5.12
CA ALA A 59 -4.88 19.45 5.77
C ALA A 59 -5.27 20.51 4.73
N LYS A 60 -6.54 20.91 4.74
CA LYS A 60 -7.10 21.92 3.83
C LYS A 60 -7.00 21.55 2.34
N HIS A 61 -6.88 20.26 2.01
CA HIS A 61 -6.86 19.79 0.65
C HIS A 61 -8.04 18.86 0.36
N PHE A 62 -8.47 18.86 -0.91
CA PHE A 62 -9.36 17.84 -1.45
C PHE A 62 -8.58 16.86 -2.31
N SER A 63 -9.04 15.62 -2.33
CA SER A 63 -8.50 14.56 -3.18
C SER A 63 -9.65 13.81 -3.84
N THR A 64 -9.66 13.76 -5.16
CA THR A 64 -10.63 12.99 -5.93
C THR A 64 -9.90 11.92 -6.73
N ARG A 65 -10.31 10.67 -6.58
CA ARG A 65 -9.76 9.54 -7.34
C ARG A 65 -10.86 8.79 -8.06
N ILE A 66 -10.71 8.62 -9.36
CA ILE A 66 -11.67 7.90 -10.20
C ILE A 66 -10.93 6.69 -10.77
N MET A 67 -11.35 5.48 -10.38
CA MET A 67 -10.86 4.22 -10.93
C MET A 67 -11.95 3.60 -11.82
N LEU A 68 -11.67 3.56 -13.13
CA LEU A 68 -12.53 2.99 -14.14
C LEU A 68 -11.92 1.69 -14.64
N LYS A 69 -12.69 0.60 -14.58
CA LYS A 69 -12.37 -0.67 -15.22
C LYS A 69 -13.35 -0.88 -16.38
N PRO A 70 -12.96 -0.65 -17.64
CA PRO A 70 -13.88 -0.73 -18.79
C PRO A 70 -14.51 -2.11 -18.91
N ILE A 71 -15.83 -2.23 -18.95
CA ILE A 71 -16.52 -3.55 -18.92
C ILE A 71 -16.04 -4.47 -20.04
N ASP A 72 -15.78 -3.91 -21.23
CA ASP A 72 -15.47 -4.66 -22.45
C ASP A 72 -14.07 -5.29 -22.48
N ASP A 73 -13.08 -4.73 -21.76
CA ASP A 73 -11.69 -5.24 -21.80
C ASP A 73 -11.09 -5.39 -20.39
N PRO A 74 -10.98 -6.63 -19.85
CA PRO A 74 -10.47 -6.94 -18.50
C PRO A 74 -9.00 -6.65 -18.28
N HIS A 75 -8.25 -6.41 -19.34
CA HIS A 75 -6.81 -6.13 -19.27
C HIS A 75 -6.51 -4.68 -18.87
N VAL A 76 -7.50 -3.79 -18.94
CA VAL A 76 -7.31 -2.35 -18.78
C VAL A 76 -7.90 -1.81 -17.48
N ASP A 77 -7.11 -0.98 -16.81
CA ASP A 77 -7.52 -0.13 -15.70
C ASP A 77 -7.15 1.33 -16.02
N LEU A 78 -8.08 2.27 -15.82
CA LEU A 78 -7.81 3.70 -15.89
C LEU A 78 -8.00 4.33 -14.51
N ILE A 79 -7.06 5.16 -14.09
CA ILE A 79 -7.10 5.86 -12.82
C ILE A 79 -6.83 7.34 -13.08
N ALA A 80 -7.75 8.20 -12.71
CA ALA A 80 -7.54 9.64 -12.69
C ALA A 80 -7.55 10.13 -11.25
N THR A 81 -6.60 10.97 -10.88
CA THR A 81 -6.53 11.59 -9.55
C THR A 81 -6.42 13.10 -9.72
N VAL A 82 -7.24 13.84 -8.98
CA VAL A 82 -7.18 15.30 -8.91
C VAL A 82 -7.07 15.68 -7.44
N SER A 83 -6.08 16.49 -7.10
CA SER A 83 -5.89 16.98 -5.74
C SER A 83 -5.53 18.45 -5.74
N GLY A 84 -5.91 19.18 -4.70
CA GLY A 84 -5.61 20.59 -4.58
C GLY A 84 -6.10 21.19 -3.27
N PRO A 85 -5.70 22.43 -2.95
CA PRO A 85 -6.15 23.13 -1.76
C PRO A 85 -7.62 23.53 -1.88
N TYR A 86 -8.30 23.71 -0.73
CA TYR A 86 -9.60 24.39 -0.70
C TYR A 86 -9.48 25.89 -0.96
N ASP A 87 -8.40 26.49 -0.45
CA ASP A 87 -8.16 27.91 -0.58
C ASP A 87 -7.50 28.16 -1.94
N ASN A 88 -8.11 29.01 -2.78
CA ASN A 88 -7.51 29.48 -4.04
C ASN A 88 -6.33 30.43 -3.76
N LYS A 89 -5.25 29.91 -3.17
CA LYS A 89 -3.98 30.62 -3.06
C LYS A 89 -3.23 30.46 -4.38
N PRO A 90 -2.71 31.55 -4.98
CA PRO A 90 -2.07 31.51 -6.29
C PRO A 90 -0.78 30.65 -6.33
N GLU A 91 -0.22 30.31 -5.18
CA GLU A 91 1.01 29.52 -5.04
C GLU A 91 0.75 28.00 -5.10
N GLU A 92 -0.44 27.53 -4.72
CA GLU A 92 -0.80 26.11 -4.68
C GLU A 92 -1.71 25.76 -5.86
N LYS A 93 -1.19 24.98 -6.81
CA LYS A 93 -1.92 24.60 -8.04
C LYS A 93 -2.64 23.27 -7.87
N ILE A 94 -3.77 23.13 -8.56
CA ILE A 94 -4.49 21.86 -8.66
C ILE A 94 -3.65 20.85 -9.45
N GLY A 95 -3.25 19.78 -8.77
CA GLY A 95 -2.57 18.63 -9.34
C GLY A 95 -3.57 17.64 -9.96
N GLY A 96 -3.20 17.12 -11.11
CA GLY A 96 -4.01 16.23 -11.94
C GLY A 96 -3.11 15.16 -12.54
N ASN A 97 -3.45 13.91 -12.23
CA ASN A 97 -2.72 12.73 -12.66
C ASN A 97 -3.67 11.78 -13.40
N ALA A 98 -3.17 11.15 -14.45
CA ALA A 98 -3.86 10.09 -15.15
C ALA A 98 -2.92 8.89 -15.29
N GLN A 99 -3.44 7.69 -15.03
CA GLN A 99 -2.73 6.43 -15.17
C GLN A 99 -3.57 5.49 -16.00
N PHE A 100 -2.98 4.97 -17.06
CA PHE A 100 -3.49 3.85 -17.83
C PHE A 100 -2.65 2.64 -17.50
N ARG A 101 -3.27 1.53 -17.15
CA ARG A 101 -2.61 0.26 -16.86
C ARG A 101 -3.18 -0.82 -17.75
N TRP A 102 -2.30 -1.53 -18.43
CA TRP A 102 -2.62 -2.71 -19.21
C TRP A 102 -1.91 -3.93 -18.62
N GLN A 103 -2.63 -5.03 -18.50
CA GLN A 103 -2.13 -6.30 -17.97
C GLN A 103 -2.40 -7.41 -18.97
N SER A 104 -1.34 -8.13 -19.37
CA SER A 104 -1.47 -9.23 -20.34
C SER A 104 -2.39 -10.32 -19.83
N ASP A 105 -2.24 -10.71 -18.57
CA ASP A 105 -3.05 -11.70 -17.90
C ASP A 105 -3.78 -11.00 -16.74
N VAL A 106 -5.10 -11.18 -16.69
CA VAL A 106 -5.96 -10.57 -15.66
C VAL A 106 -5.68 -11.18 -14.29
N ASP A 107 -5.24 -12.45 -14.29
CA ASP A 107 -4.96 -13.22 -13.09
C ASP A 107 -3.49 -13.09 -12.64
N ASP A 108 -2.59 -12.54 -13.47
CA ASP A 108 -1.20 -12.25 -13.08
C ASP A 108 -0.95 -10.75 -12.85
N PRO A 109 -0.95 -10.25 -11.59
CA PRO A 109 -0.72 -8.83 -11.31
C PRO A 109 0.73 -8.39 -11.56
N HIS A 110 1.62 -9.33 -11.85
CA HIS A 110 3.05 -9.08 -11.93
C HIS A 110 3.52 -8.65 -13.32
N THR A 111 2.76 -8.94 -14.36
CA THR A 111 3.13 -8.62 -15.74
C THR A 111 2.22 -7.52 -16.28
N PHE A 112 2.74 -6.28 -16.32
CA PHE A 112 1.94 -5.11 -16.67
C PHE A 112 2.74 -4.02 -17.37
N VAL A 113 2.01 -3.17 -18.09
CA VAL A 113 2.50 -1.91 -18.65
C VAL A 113 1.61 -0.78 -18.18
N ASP A 114 2.21 0.25 -17.58
CA ASP A 114 1.54 1.45 -17.12
C ASP A 114 2.05 2.68 -17.86
N LEU A 115 1.14 3.56 -18.25
CA LEU A 115 1.42 4.92 -18.69
C LEU A 115 0.87 5.88 -17.66
N PHE A 116 1.71 6.76 -17.14
CA PHE A 116 1.36 7.75 -16.13
C PHE A 116 1.66 9.16 -16.66
N VAL A 117 0.72 10.06 -16.49
CA VAL A 117 0.82 11.47 -16.87
C VAL A 117 0.49 12.33 -15.66
N SER A 118 1.32 13.33 -15.39
CA SER A 118 1.07 14.35 -14.37
C SER A 118 1.11 15.74 -14.97
N ASN A 119 0.29 16.67 -14.45
CA ASN A 119 0.33 18.08 -14.82
C ASN A 119 1.19 18.93 -13.86
N THR A 120 1.39 18.50 -12.61
CA THR A 120 2.10 19.24 -11.56
C THR A 120 3.58 19.28 -11.89
N GLU A 121 4.11 18.10 -12.20
CA GLU A 121 5.41 17.90 -12.83
C GLU A 121 5.13 17.30 -14.21
N PRO A 122 5.07 18.11 -15.28
CA PRO A 122 4.68 17.67 -16.61
C PRO A 122 5.60 16.57 -17.11
N THR A 123 5.15 15.34 -16.88
CA THR A 123 5.88 14.09 -17.07
C THR A 123 4.96 13.05 -17.69
N LEU A 124 5.48 12.31 -18.66
CA LEU A 124 4.90 11.07 -19.17
C LEU A 124 5.87 9.96 -18.78
N LEU A 125 5.44 9.09 -17.86
CA LEU A 125 6.22 7.95 -17.39
C LEU A 125 5.62 6.67 -17.94
N MET A 126 6.44 5.84 -18.57
CA MET A 126 6.09 4.47 -18.94
C MET A 126 6.72 3.53 -17.93
N ARG A 127 5.94 2.61 -17.37
CA ARG A 127 6.43 1.53 -16.52
C ARG A 127 6.09 0.21 -17.16
N SER A 128 7.02 -0.71 -17.14
CA SER A 128 6.81 -2.07 -17.61
C SER A 128 7.39 -3.04 -16.61
N CYS A 129 6.68 -4.13 -16.34
CA CYS A 129 7.15 -5.21 -15.51
C CYS A 129 6.79 -6.56 -16.10
N ALA A 130 7.71 -7.51 -15.97
CA ALA A 130 7.50 -8.91 -16.27
C ALA A 130 8.09 -9.75 -15.14
N TYR A 131 7.33 -10.75 -14.70
CA TYR A 131 7.78 -11.72 -13.71
C TYR A 131 7.45 -13.11 -14.18
N TYR A 132 8.36 -14.04 -13.93
CA TYR A 132 8.17 -15.44 -14.25
C TYR A 132 8.21 -16.28 -12.97
N PRO A 133 7.04 -16.59 -12.37
CA PRO A 133 6.96 -17.25 -11.07
C PRO A 133 7.72 -18.58 -11.00
N LYS A 134 7.67 -19.40 -12.07
CA LYS A 134 8.29 -20.73 -12.07
C LYS A 134 9.81 -20.71 -11.85
N PHE A 135 10.50 -19.66 -12.28
CA PHE A 135 11.95 -19.49 -12.05
C PHE A 135 12.27 -18.40 -11.03
N GLY A 136 11.27 -17.63 -10.57
CA GLY A 136 11.45 -16.57 -9.59
C GLY A 136 12.11 -15.29 -10.12
N PHE A 137 12.31 -15.15 -11.44
CA PHE A 137 12.95 -13.98 -12.04
C PHE A 137 11.93 -12.91 -12.40
N GLY A 138 12.27 -11.65 -12.13
CA GLY A 138 11.51 -10.49 -12.56
C GLY A 138 12.40 -9.39 -13.09
N ALA A 139 11.87 -8.66 -14.05
CA ALA A 139 12.45 -7.44 -14.57
C ALA A 139 11.39 -6.33 -14.55
N PHE A 140 11.82 -5.10 -14.27
CA PHE A 140 10.96 -3.93 -14.40
C PHE A 140 11.76 -2.75 -14.93
N GLY A 141 11.07 -1.83 -15.56
CA GLY A 141 11.63 -0.59 -16.09
C GLY A 141 10.66 0.56 -15.89
N ILE A 142 11.20 1.71 -15.49
CA ILE A 142 10.51 2.98 -15.40
C ILE A 142 11.24 3.93 -16.35
N PHE A 143 10.58 4.35 -17.42
CA PHE A 143 11.12 5.22 -18.44
C PHE A 143 10.34 6.52 -18.51
N PRO A 144 10.98 7.67 -18.18
CA PRO A 144 10.39 8.98 -18.41
C PRO A 144 10.44 9.30 -19.91
N VAL A 145 9.31 9.08 -20.60
CA VAL A 145 9.15 9.31 -22.04
C VAL A 145 9.21 10.81 -22.35
N LEU A 146 8.53 11.63 -21.56
CA LEU A 146 8.58 13.09 -21.66
C LEU A 146 8.78 13.67 -20.27
N MET A 147 9.71 14.61 -20.14
CA MET A 147 9.99 15.32 -18.90
C MET A 147 10.60 16.68 -19.24
N LYS A 148 10.14 17.77 -18.60
CA LYS A 148 10.57 19.13 -18.94
C LYS A 148 12.03 19.43 -18.56
N GLN A 149 12.51 18.90 -17.44
CA GLN A 149 13.87 19.10 -16.96
C GLN A 149 14.38 17.78 -16.40
N ARG A 150 15.58 17.38 -16.81
CA ARG A 150 16.29 16.22 -16.26
C ARG A 150 17.42 16.75 -15.38
N LEU A 151 17.19 16.79 -14.08
CA LEU A 151 18.12 17.29 -13.07
C LEU A 151 18.82 16.15 -12.33
N SER A 152 18.14 15.01 -12.17
CA SER A 152 18.65 13.83 -11.49
C SER A 152 19.03 12.72 -12.47
N SER A 153 19.91 11.79 -12.06
CA SER A 153 20.19 10.59 -12.87
C SER A 153 18.95 9.70 -13.00
N GLU A 154 18.01 9.76 -12.07
CA GLU A 154 16.74 9.01 -12.12
C GLU A 154 15.82 9.45 -13.27
N ASP A 155 15.97 10.70 -13.72
CA ASP A 155 15.19 11.30 -14.82
C ASP A 155 15.58 10.70 -16.19
N TYR A 156 16.57 9.82 -16.22
CA TYR A 156 16.99 9.05 -17.40
C TYR A 156 16.38 7.64 -17.43
N GLY A 157 15.66 7.24 -16.38
CA GLY A 157 14.97 5.97 -16.29
C GLY A 157 15.72 4.93 -15.44
N VAL A 158 14.94 4.07 -14.79
CA VAL A 158 15.42 3.06 -13.84
C VAL A 158 15.02 1.68 -14.36
N MET A 159 15.97 0.77 -14.45
CA MET A 159 15.71 -0.64 -14.69
C MET A 159 16.02 -1.44 -13.44
N GLY A 160 15.26 -2.51 -13.19
CA GLY A 160 15.45 -3.38 -12.04
C GLY A 160 15.39 -4.85 -12.43
N LEU A 161 16.25 -5.64 -11.80
CA LEU A 161 16.23 -7.10 -11.87
C LEU A 161 16.05 -7.66 -10.48
N ARG A 162 15.23 -8.69 -10.36
CA ARG A 162 14.95 -9.37 -9.10
C ARG A 162 14.88 -10.87 -9.29
N TYR A 163 15.33 -11.57 -8.26
CA TYR A 163 15.15 -12.99 -8.04
C TYR A 163 14.43 -13.19 -6.71
N GLY A 164 13.43 -14.07 -6.70
CA GLY A 164 12.66 -14.42 -5.52
C GLY A 164 12.41 -15.93 -5.48
N SER A 165 12.77 -16.54 -4.37
CA SER A 165 12.37 -17.90 -3.99
C SER A 165 11.64 -17.84 -2.65
N SER A 166 11.19 -18.98 -2.14
CA SER A 166 10.50 -19.07 -0.85
C SER A 166 11.32 -18.56 0.34
N ASN A 167 12.66 -18.67 0.25
CA ASN A 167 13.57 -18.37 1.35
C ASN A 167 14.56 -17.24 1.02
N LEU A 168 14.70 -16.83 -0.23
CA LEU A 168 15.71 -15.85 -0.64
C LEU A 168 15.15 -14.87 -1.65
N SER A 169 15.41 -13.60 -1.48
CA SER A 169 15.19 -12.60 -2.51
C SER A 169 16.40 -11.70 -2.69
N VAL A 170 16.80 -11.52 -3.94
CA VAL A 170 17.92 -10.67 -4.35
C VAL A 170 17.44 -9.75 -5.45
N GLY A 171 17.88 -8.51 -5.46
CA GLY A 171 17.63 -7.67 -6.61
C GLY A 171 18.47 -6.41 -6.59
N ALA A 172 18.49 -5.75 -7.74
CA ALA A 172 19.19 -4.50 -7.92
C ALA A 172 18.46 -3.62 -8.92
N THR A 173 18.63 -2.31 -8.78
CA THR A 173 18.22 -1.32 -9.78
C THR A 173 19.44 -0.60 -10.34
N VAL A 174 19.34 -0.24 -11.60
CA VAL A 174 20.38 0.39 -12.41
C VAL A 174 19.77 1.55 -13.19
N ILE A 175 20.59 2.55 -13.50
CA ILE A 175 20.20 3.70 -14.31
C ILE A 175 21.04 3.62 -15.59
N PRO A 176 20.57 2.90 -16.63
CA PRO A 176 21.41 2.56 -17.79
C PRO A 176 21.79 3.75 -18.67
N PHE A 177 21.06 4.87 -18.57
CA PHE A 177 21.21 6.03 -19.46
C PHE A 177 21.80 7.27 -18.77
N ALA A 178 22.21 7.16 -17.51
CA ALA A 178 22.91 8.25 -16.82
C ALA A 178 24.41 8.22 -17.17
N ALA A 179 25.00 9.40 -17.34
CA ALA A 179 26.40 9.57 -17.75
C ALA A 179 27.43 9.34 -16.63
N GLY A 180 27.04 8.75 -15.48
CA GLY A 180 27.91 8.49 -14.34
C GLY A 180 27.92 7.01 -13.96
N ASP A 181 29.03 6.54 -13.37
CA ASP A 181 29.27 5.16 -12.91
C ASP A 181 28.43 4.77 -11.67
N GLU A 182 27.14 5.14 -11.65
CA GLU A 182 26.23 5.01 -10.51
C GLU A 182 25.50 3.65 -10.49
N LEU A 183 26.24 2.56 -10.70
CA LEU A 183 25.69 1.21 -10.76
C LEU A 183 26.22 0.33 -9.62
N PRO A 184 25.35 -0.25 -8.76
CA PRO A 184 23.89 -0.17 -8.75
C PRO A 184 23.34 1.05 -7.99
N LYS A 185 22.14 1.51 -8.38
CA LYS A 185 21.37 2.56 -7.69
C LYS A 185 20.83 2.04 -6.35
N THR A 186 20.23 0.86 -6.36
CA THR A 186 19.84 0.18 -5.13
C THR A 186 20.14 -1.30 -5.27
N ALA A 187 20.53 -1.97 -4.19
CA ALA A 187 20.61 -3.42 -4.15
C ALA A 187 19.99 -3.95 -2.86
N TRP A 188 19.39 -5.13 -2.89
CA TRP A 188 18.87 -5.76 -1.69
C TRP A 188 19.12 -7.26 -1.71
N LEU A 189 19.29 -7.80 -0.51
CA LEU A 189 19.38 -9.22 -0.24
C LEU A 189 18.56 -9.49 1.02
N VAL A 190 17.55 -10.34 0.90
CA VAL A 190 16.69 -10.74 2.01
C VAL A 190 16.61 -12.25 2.06
N SER A 191 16.85 -12.81 3.24
CA SER A 191 16.75 -14.24 3.52
C SER A 191 15.68 -14.47 4.58
N LYS A 192 14.92 -15.54 4.39
CA LYS A 192 13.85 -15.97 5.29
C LYS A 192 14.09 -17.40 5.70
N MET A 193 14.09 -17.64 7.01
CA MET A 193 14.19 -18.96 7.60
C MET A 193 13.03 -19.15 8.58
N GLY A 194 12.00 -19.86 8.12
CA GLY A 194 10.75 -20.03 8.87
C GLY A 194 10.05 -18.68 9.11
N ARG A 195 10.01 -18.26 10.38
CA ARG A 195 9.40 -16.99 10.82
C ARG A 195 10.39 -15.84 10.94
N LEU A 196 11.69 -16.13 10.88
CA LEU A 196 12.74 -15.14 10.95
C LEU A 196 13.07 -14.63 9.54
N THR A 197 13.18 -13.32 9.38
CA THR A 197 13.63 -12.67 8.16
C THR A 197 14.82 -11.79 8.48
N ALA A 198 15.87 -11.84 7.68
CA ALA A 198 17.02 -10.96 7.79
C ALA A 198 17.31 -10.38 6.41
N GLY A 199 17.66 -9.11 6.35
CA GLY A 199 17.90 -8.44 5.08
C GLY A 199 18.88 -7.30 5.19
N VAL A 200 19.49 -6.99 4.06
CA VAL A 200 20.33 -5.80 3.87
C VAL A 200 19.91 -5.10 2.59
N GLN A 201 19.95 -3.77 2.62
CA GLN A 201 19.65 -2.92 1.47
C GLN A 201 20.74 -1.87 1.34
N TYR A 202 21.23 -1.69 0.12
CA TYR A 202 22.11 -0.61 -0.28
C TYR A 202 21.31 0.46 -1.02
N GLU A 203 21.38 1.69 -0.54
CA GLU A 203 20.75 2.87 -1.12
C GLU A 203 21.64 4.10 -0.88
N PRO A 204 22.47 4.49 -1.87
CA PRO A 204 23.42 5.58 -1.73
C PRO A 204 22.74 6.95 -1.71
N LYS A 205 23.23 7.86 -0.88
CA LYS A 205 22.83 9.28 -0.94
C LYS A 205 23.47 9.95 -2.16
N PHE A 206 22.64 10.52 -3.04
CA PHE A 206 23.07 11.27 -4.21
C PHE A 206 24.07 12.38 -3.84
N GLY A 207 25.16 12.50 -4.61
CA GLY A 207 26.11 13.62 -4.48
C GLY A 207 27.40 13.38 -3.68
N SER A 208 27.69 12.17 -3.18
CA SER A 208 29.00 11.88 -2.56
C SER A 208 30.04 11.45 -3.60
N LYS A 209 31.26 12.01 -3.55
CA LYS A 209 32.35 11.74 -4.52
C LYS A 209 32.66 10.24 -4.67
N GLU A 210 33.05 9.84 -5.88
CA GLU A 210 32.96 8.50 -6.45
C GLU A 210 33.76 7.38 -5.75
N GLU A 211 34.82 7.68 -5.01
CA GLU A 211 35.77 6.62 -4.60
C GLU A 211 35.40 5.82 -3.32
N ALA A 212 34.38 6.23 -2.55
CA ALA A 212 34.07 5.59 -1.27
C ALA A 212 32.59 5.20 -1.06
N ARG A 213 31.76 5.18 -2.11
CA ARG A 213 30.29 4.98 -1.98
C ARG A 213 29.91 3.63 -1.37
N TYR A 214 30.54 2.52 -1.78
CA TYR A 214 30.28 1.19 -1.22
C TYR A 214 30.85 0.99 0.19
N LYS A 215 31.95 1.68 0.50
CA LYS A 215 32.62 1.64 1.81
C LYS A 215 31.91 2.52 2.83
N ASN A 216 31.07 3.44 2.39
CA ASN A 216 30.29 4.28 3.28
C ASN A 216 29.13 3.48 3.89
N LEU A 217 29.25 3.17 5.18
CA LEU A 217 28.23 2.46 5.94
C LEU A 217 26.89 3.21 5.96
N ALA A 218 26.89 4.54 5.78
CA ALA A 218 25.65 5.32 5.73
C ALA A 218 24.77 5.04 4.50
N ASN A 219 25.27 4.28 3.52
CA ASN A 219 24.50 3.84 2.35
C ASN A 219 23.87 2.44 2.56
N TRP A 220 24.09 1.80 3.71
CA TRP A 220 23.59 0.47 4.01
C TRP A 220 22.55 0.52 5.12
N SER A 221 21.47 -0.23 4.91
CA SER A 221 20.44 -0.51 5.91
C SER A 221 20.41 -2.02 6.17
N CYS A 222 20.34 -2.42 7.44
CA CYS A 222 20.19 -3.82 7.81
C CYS A 222 18.95 -3.99 8.68
N ALA A 223 18.20 -5.08 8.48
CA ALA A 223 17.01 -5.36 9.27
C ALA A 223 16.90 -6.83 9.61
N ILE A 224 16.34 -7.08 10.79
CA ILE A 224 15.91 -8.39 11.25
C ILE A 224 14.43 -8.30 11.64
N GLY A 225 13.67 -9.31 11.29
CA GLY A 225 12.24 -9.31 11.48
C GLY A 225 11.74 -10.68 11.89
N TYR A 226 10.62 -10.67 12.60
CA TYR A 226 9.89 -11.86 13.00
C TYR A 226 8.45 -11.70 12.53
N GLY A 227 7.99 -12.66 11.73
CA GLY A 227 6.67 -12.60 11.11
C GLY A 227 6.02 -13.97 11.08
N LEU A 228 4.71 -14.02 11.33
CA LEU A 228 3.95 -15.18 10.91
C LEU A 228 3.83 -15.05 9.40
N GLY A 229 4.48 -15.96 8.67
CA GLY A 229 4.36 -16.03 7.23
C GLY A 229 2.93 -16.38 6.84
N SER A 230 2.03 -15.39 6.84
CA SER A 230 0.80 -15.47 6.06
C SER A 230 1.18 -15.70 4.60
N GLY A 231 0.27 -16.31 3.84
CA GLY A 231 0.49 -16.68 2.44
C GLY A 231 1.02 -15.55 1.56
N SER A 232 0.71 -14.29 1.90
CA SER A 232 1.13 -13.11 1.13
C SER A 232 1.89 -12.08 1.98
N PRO A 233 3.01 -11.53 1.47
CA PRO A 233 3.75 -10.43 2.10
C PRO A 233 3.04 -9.06 2.01
N LEU A 234 1.96 -8.96 1.24
CA LEU A 234 1.22 -7.69 1.05
C LEU A 234 0.20 -7.43 2.15
N SER A 235 -0.21 -8.47 2.87
CA SER A 235 -1.17 -8.40 3.98
C SER A 235 -0.69 -9.34 5.09
N PRO A 236 0.43 -9.00 5.77
CA PRO A 236 0.96 -9.84 6.83
C PRO A 236 -0.05 -9.92 7.99
N SER A 237 -0.32 -11.12 8.51
CA SER A 237 -1.11 -11.25 9.74
C SER A 237 -0.38 -10.65 10.94
N PHE A 238 0.94 -10.78 10.96
CA PHE A 238 1.82 -10.31 12.00
C PHE A 238 3.21 -10.06 11.42
N ASN A 239 3.78 -8.88 11.68
CA ASN A 239 5.14 -8.53 11.33
C ASN A 239 5.75 -7.64 12.42
N PHE A 240 6.92 -8.03 12.90
CA PHE A 240 7.80 -7.20 13.71
C PHE A 240 9.11 -7.02 12.95
N GLY A 241 9.58 -5.79 12.80
CA GLY A 241 10.81 -5.46 12.10
C GLY A 241 11.69 -4.53 12.93
N LEU A 242 12.97 -4.84 13.00
CA LEU A 242 14.00 -4.04 13.62
C LEU A 242 15.05 -3.69 12.57
N GLU A 243 15.19 -2.41 12.27
CA GLU A 243 16.03 -1.89 11.20
C GLU A 243 17.04 -0.89 11.75
N LEU A 244 18.30 -1.02 11.32
CA LEU A 244 19.28 0.04 11.37
C LEU A 244 19.36 0.65 9.97
N ALA A 245 18.63 1.74 9.76
CA ALA A 245 18.54 2.45 8.51
C ALA A 245 19.74 3.38 8.33
N LYS A 246 20.42 3.27 7.18
CA LYS A 246 21.53 4.16 6.76
C LYS A 246 22.59 4.33 7.86
N ASN A 247 22.84 3.26 8.64
CA ASN A 247 23.75 3.21 9.79
C ASN A 247 23.62 4.36 10.81
N SER A 248 22.48 5.05 10.88
CA SER A 248 22.31 6.27 11.70
C SER A 248 20.96 6.34 12.41
N GLN A 249 19.99 5.54 12.00
CA GLN A 249 18.65 5.56 12.55
C GLN A 249 18.17 4.14 12.86
N PHE A 250 17.74 3.92 14.09
CA PHE A 250 17.12 2.69 14.53
C PHE A 250 15.61 2.80 14.38
N ILE A 251 14.99 1.82 13.72
CA ILE A 251 13.56 1.78 13.47
C ILE A 251 13.03 0.44 13.99
N ALA A 252 12.17 0.49 15.00
CA ALA A 252 11.41 -0.66 15.46
C ALA A 252 9.97 -0.50 14.98
N SER A 253 9.47 -1.50 14.27
CA SER A 253 8.18 -1.45 13.60
C SER A 253 7.38 -2.71 13.91
N PHE A 254 6.07 -2.54 14.03
CA PHE A 254 5.14 -3.62 14.34
C PHE A 254 3.84 -3.44 13.58
N TYR A 255 3.35 -4.51 12.99
CA TYR A 255 2.07 -4.56 12.31
C TYR A 255 1.34 -5.86 12.65
N GLN A 256 0.05 -5.77 12.90
CA GLN A 256 -0.82 -6.91 13.12
C GLN A 256 -2.19 -6.69 12.46
N HIS A 257 -2.61 -7.68 11.68
CA HIS A 257 -3.95 -7.77 11.13
C HIS A 257 -4.74 -8.81 11.92
N VAL A 258 -5.82 -8.38 12.56
CA VAL A 258 -6.71 -9.20 13.40
C VAL A 258 -8.07 -9.32 12.74
N VAL A 259 -8.52 -10.56 12.59
CA VAL A 259 -9.85 -10.92 12.11
C VAL A 259 -10.71 -11.26 13.32
N VAL A 260 -11.73 -10.46 13.60
CA VAL A 260 -12.61 -10.63 14.77
C VAL A 260 -14.02 -10.95 14.32
N GLN A 261 -14.58 -12.08 14.78
CA GLN A 261 -15.98 -12.41 14.54
C GLN A 261 -16.84 -11.88 15.69
N ARG A 262 -17.73 -10.92 15.42
CA ARG A 262 -18.72 -10.46 16.40
C ARG A 262 -20.01 -11.28 16.28
N ARG A 263 -20.55 -11.68 17.43
CA ARG A 263 -21.90 -12.28 17.58
C ARG A 263 -22.92 -11.22 17.98
N VAL A 264 -22.88 -10.05 17.35
CA VAL A 264 -23.85 -8.97 17.60
C VAL A 264 -24.75 -8.90 16.37
N LYS A 265 -26.06 -9.16 16.56
CA LYS A 265 -27.07 -9.03 15.50
C LYS A 265 -27.09 -7.57 15.04
N ASN A 266 -26.78 -7.34 13.76
CA ASN A 266 -26.97 -6.04 13.15
C ASN A 266 -28.46 -5.90 12.77
N PRO A 267 -29.21 -4.94 13.33
CA PRO A 267 -30.63 -4.77 13.02
C PRO A 267 -30.91 -4.34 11.57
N LEU A 268 -29.88 -3.98 10.81
CA LEU A 268 -29.95 -3.62 9.39
C LEU A 268 -29.57 -4.79 8.44
N GLU A 269 -29.25 -5.96 8.97
CA GLU A 269 -28.91 -7.15 8.18
C GLU A 269 -29.98 -8.23 8.29
N GLU A 270 -30.03 -9.12 7.30
CA GLU A 270 -30.98 -10.22 7.24
C GLU A 270 -30.84 -11.13 8.49
N ASN A 271 -31.97 -11.65 8.98
CA ASN A 271 -32.04 -12.43 10.23
C ASN A 271 -31.20 -13.72 10.23
N GLU A 272 -30.65 -14.10 9.07
CA GLU A 272 -29.87 -15.32 8.80
C GLU A 272 -28.37 -15.16 9.09
N VAL A 273 -27.91 -13.91 9.32
CA VAL A 273 -26.51 -13.61 9.62
C VAL A 273 -26.22 -13.85 11.11
N VAL A 274 -25.44 -14.89 11.41
CA VAL A 274 -25.12 -15.29 12.80
C VAL A 274 -23.88 -14.59 13.36
N GLY A 275 -23.07 -13.98 12.49
CA GLY A 275 -21.96 -13.12 12.89
C GLY A 275 -21.34 -12.39 11.72
N ILE A 276 -20.77 -11.23 12.02
CA ILE A 276 -20.03 -10.41 11.05
C ILE A 276 -18.56 -10.48 11.43
N THR A 277 -17.72 -10.74 10.44
CA THR A 277 -16.28 -10.67 10.59
C THR A 277 -15.81 -9.24 10.38
N ASN A 278 -15.09 -8.66 11.33
CA ASN A 278 -14.47 -7.35 11.25
C ASN A 278 -12.97 -7.51 11.07
N TYR A 279 -12.37 -6.57 10.33
CA TYR A 279 -10.92 -6.47 10.21
C TYR A 279 -10.40 -5.32 11.06
N ILE A 280 -9.40 -5.61 11.88
CA ILE A 280 -8.72 -4.63 12.72
C ILE A 280 -7.23 -4.72 12.41
N ASP A 281 -6.66 -3.64 11.90
CA ASP A 281 -5.21 -3.50 11.78
C ASP A 281 -4.69 -2.62 12.90
N PHE A 282 -3.56 -3.02 13.46
CA PHE A 282 -2.83 -2.25 14.46
C PHE A 282 -1.36 -2.19 14.08
N GLY A 283 -0.72 -1.06 14.31
CA GLY A 283 0.70 -0.93 14.09
C GLY A 283 1.32 0.22 14.84
N PHE A 284 2.62 0.11 15.06
CA PHE A 284 3.42 1.19 15.63
C PHE A 284 4.78 1.27 14.95
N GLU A 285 5.37 2.44 15.04
CA GLU A 285 6.73 2.70 14.58
C GLU A 285 7.45 3.58 15.60
N LEU A 286 8.59 3.09 16.07
CA LEU A 286 9.54 3.81 16.90
C LEU A 286 10.76 4.09 16.03
N GLN A 287 11.11 5.36 15.88
CA GLN A 287 12.34 5.78 15.22
C GLN A 287 13.23 6.51 16.22
N THR A 288 14.50 6.14 16.30
CA THR A 288 15.48 6.76 17.19
C THR A 288 16.78 6.98 16.44
N ARG A 289 17.36 8.18 16.54
CA ARG A 289 18.69 8.45 15.96
C ARG A 289 19.77 7.86 16.85
N VAL A 290 20.77 7.25 16.22
CA VAL A 290 21.92 6.62 16.90
C VAL A 290 23.17 7.48 16.76
N ASP A 291 23.17 8.44 15.84
CA ASP A 291 24.30 9.32 15.58
C ASP A 291 24.39 10.46 16.63
N ASP A 292 25.61 10.79 17.05
CA ASP A 292 25.92 11.81 18.07
C ASP A 292 25.90 13.25 17.52
N ASP A 293 25.65 13.41 16.22
CA ASP A 293 25.53 14.70 15.56
C ASP A 293 24.36 15.51 16.13
N LYS A 294 24.70 16.56 16.90
CA LYS A 294 23.75 17.47 17.54
C LYS A 294 22.70 17.95 16.53
N PRO A 295 21.40 17.78 16.80
CA PRO A 295 20.38 18.26 15.90
C PRO A 295 20.41 19.81 15.87
N ALA A 296 20.39 20.38 14.67
CA ALA A 296 20.31 21.84 14.49
C ALA A 296 19.00 22.44 15.03
N ASN A 297 17.99 21.61 15.34
CA ASN A 297 16.70 21.98 15.89
C ASN A 297 16.34 21.06 17.05
N ASN A 298 15.67 21.59 18.10
CA ASN A 298 15.17 20.89 19.29
C ASN A 298 14.03 19.87 19.00
N ILE A 299 14.14 19.09 17.93
CA ILE A 299 13.20 18.02 17.59
C ILE A 299 13.74 16.76 18.25
N HIS A 300 12.95 16.17 19.14
CA HIS A 300 13.31 14.98 19.92
C HIS A 300 14.00 13.90 19.08
N ASP A 301 15.10 13.36 19.61
CA ASP A 301 15.93 12.31 18.96
C ASP A 301 15.18 11.00 18.71
N SER A 302 14.01 10.83 19.32
CA SER A 302 13.12 9.69 19.13
C SER A 302 11.68 10.12 18.82
N THR A 303 11.06 9.44 17.86
CA THR A 303 9.64 9.60 17.53
C THR A 303 8.92 8.26 17.66
N PHE A 304 7.78 8.24 18.36
CA PHE A 304 6.95 7.05 18.52
C PHE A 304 5.53 7.31 18.01
N GLN A 305 5.08 6.48 17.08
CA GLN A 305 3.78 6.63 16.41
C GLN A 305 2.99 5.33 16.51
N VAL A 306 1.68 5.44 16.73
CA VAL A 306 0.76 4.29 16.78
C VAL A 306 -0.42 4.57 15.87
N ALA A 307 -0.89 3.55 15.15
CA ALA A 307 -2.08 3.63 14.33
C ALA A 307 -2.94 2.38 14.47
N ALA A 308 -4.25 2.57 14.28
CA ALA A 308 -5.24 1.52 14.24
C ALA A 308 -6.24 1.78 13.11
N SER A 309 -6.68 0.71 12.47
CA SER A 309 -7.69 0.70 11.42
C SER A 309 -8.76 -0.31 11.80
N TRP A 310 -10.02 0.06 11.70
CA TRP A 310 -11.14 -0.81 11.96
C TRP A 310 -12.13 -0.73 10.80
N GLN A 311 -12.24 -1.83 10.06
CA GLN A 311 -13.29 -2.03 9.08
C GLN A 311 -14.50 -2.63 9.80
N ALA A 312 -15.48 -1.77 10.11
CA ALA A 312 -16.66 -2.14 10.88
C ALA A 312 -17.68 -2.94 10.06
N ASN A 313 -17.71 -2.74 8.73
CA ASN A 313 -18.47 -3.54 7.77
C ASN A 313 -17.92 -3.30 6.34
N LYS A 314 -18.59 -3.82 5.30
CA LYS A 314 -18.19 -3.63 3.89
C LYS A 314 -18.17 -2.17 3.40
N ASN A 315 -18.79 -1.25 4.15
CA ASN A 315 -19.01 0.15 3.75
C ASN A 315 -18.39 1.17 4.69
N PHE A 316 -17.92 0.79 5.88
CA PHE A 316 -17.41 1.73 6.88
C PHE A 316 -16.02 1.32 7.35
N LEU A 317 -15.09 2.26 7.23
CA LEU A 317 -13.71 2.16 7.69
C LEU A 317 -13.40 3.34 8.61
N VAL A 318 -12.87 3.05 9.79
CA VAL A 318 -12.40 4.05 10.76
C VAL A 318 -10.90 3.85 10.97
N LYS A 319 -10.13 4.92 10.85
CA LYS A 319 -8.69 4.91 11.10
C LYS A 319 -8.31 5.99 12.10
N GLY A 320 -7.35 5.70 12.96
CA GLY A 320 -6.76 6.67 13.86
C GLY A 320 -5.25 6.49 13.92
N LYS A 321 -4.51 7.59 13.96
CA LYS A 321 -3.07 7.59 14.23
C LYS A 321 -2.72 8.66 15.26
N VAL A 322 -1.79 8.34 16.14
CA VAL A 322 -1.32 9.22 17.20
C VAL A 322 0.20 9.16 17.24
N GLY A 323 0.84 10.32 17.11
CA GLY A 323 2.25 10.51 17.34
C GLY A 323 2.49 11.52 18.47
N PRO A 324 3.76 11.90 18.70
CA PRO A 324 4.12 12.84 19.77
C PRO A 324 3.58 14.25 19.47
N LEU A 325 3.70 14.67 18.20
CA LEU A 325 3.40 16.03 17.76
C LEU A 325 1.97 16.20 17.20
N SER A 326 1.38 15.14 16.65
CA SER A 326 0.07 15.21 16.01
C SER A 326 -0.78 13.96 16.26
N SER A 327 -2.10 14.14 16.17
CA SER A 327 -3.07 13.05 16.20
C SER A 327 -4.06 13.23 15.07
N SER A 328 -4.40 12.16 14.37
CA SER A 328 -5.31 12.20 13.22
C SER A 328 -6.35 11.09 13.31
N ILE A 329 -7.55 11.38 12.83
CA ILE A 329 -8.63 10.41 12.64
C ILE A 329 -9.15 10.52 11.21
N ALA A 330 -9.49 9.39 10.60
CA ALA A 330 -10.09 9.32 9.29
C ALA A 330 -11.30 8.39 9.30
N LEU A 331 -12.36 8.81 8.61
CA LEU A 331 -13.59 8.06 8.42
C LEU A 331 -13.80 7.92 6.91
N ALA A 332 -13.97 6.70 6.43
CA ALA A 332 -14.31 6.43 5.04
C ALA A 332 -15.61 5.63 4.95
N PHE A 333 -16.53 6.11 4.11
CA PHE A 333 -17.82 5.51 3.83
C PHE A 333 -17.93 5.14 2.36
N LYS A 334 -18.25 3.89 2.05
CA LYS A 334 -18.42 3.36 0.69
C LYS A 334 -19.89 3.05 0.42
N SER A 335 -20.41 3.62 -0.66
CA SER A 335 -21.79 3.46 -1.11
C SER A 335 -22.09 2.04 -1.58
N TRP A 336 -23.34 1.62 -1.43
CA TRP A 336 -23.85 0.31 -1.87
C TRP A 336 -24.11 0.23 -3.39
N TRP A 337 -23.95 1.33 -4.14
CA TRP A 337 -24.29 1.42 -5.56
C TRP A 337 -23.10 1.07 -6.45
N LYS A 338 -23.35 0.75 -7.72
CA LYS A 338 -22.31 0.58 -8.76
C LYS A 338 -22.49 1.66 -9.83
N PRO A 339 -21.45 2.47 -10.16
CA PRO A 339 -20.14 2.50 -9.52
C PRO A 339 -20.21 2.88 -8.04
N SER A 340 -19.29 2.36 -7.23
CA SER A 340 -19.27 2.63 -5.79
C SER A 340 -18.56 3.94 -5.52
N PHE A 341 -19.20 4.80 -4.74
CA PHE A 341 -18.65 6.07 -4.29
C PHE A 341 -18.13 5.91 -2.86
N THR A 342 -16.87 6.23 -2.62
CA THR A 342 -16.27 6.28 -1.30
C THR A 342 -16.02 7.73 -0.91
N LEU A 343 -16.60 8.16 0.20
CA LEU A 343 -16.37 9.47 0.80
C LEU A 343 -15.44 9.29 1.99
N SER A 344 -14.31 10.00 2.02
CA SER A 344 -13.40 10.02 3.16
C SER A 344 -13.30 11.42 3.75
N VAL A 345 -13.27 11.48 5.08
CA VAL A 345 -13.03 12.70 5.85
C VAL A 345 -11.92 12.43 6.84
N SER A 346 -10.88 13.25 6.81
CA SER A 346 -9.78 13.23 7.76
C SER A 346 -9.80 14.48 8.63
N ALA A 347 -9.44 14.33 9.90
CA ALA A 347 -9.19 15.43 10.82
C ALA A 347 -7.83 15.22 11.47
N VAL A 348 -6.97 16.23 11.37
CA VAL A 348 -5.62 16.24 11.92
C VAL A 348 -5.55 17.35 12.97
N ARG A 349 -5.08 17.01 14.16
CA ARG A 349 -4.80 17.96 15.24
C ARG A 349 -3.31 18.04 15.46
N ASP A 350 -2.74 19.20 15.13
CA ASP A 350 -1.35 19.54 15.42
C ASP A 350 -1.26 20.10 16.85
N ARG A 351 -0.50 19.44 17.72
CA ARG A 351 -0.34 19.86 19.13
C ARG A 351 0.67 20.98 19.28
N THR A 352 1.59 21.14 18.32
CA THR A 352 2.60 22.21 18.37
C THR A 352 1.98 23.56 18.09
N LYS A 353 1.02 23.60 17.15
CA LYS A 353 0.27 24.81 16.77
C LYS A 353 -1.08 24.93 17.47
N ALA A 354 -1.53 23.87 18.16
CA ALA A 354 -2.87 23.73 18.72
C ALA A 354 -4.00 23.91 17.68
N GLU A 355 -3.73 23.61 16.42
CA GLU A 355 -4.65 23.77 15.30
C GLU A 355 -5.29 22.43 14.90
N THR A 356 -6.54 22.48 14.44
CA THR A 356 -7.23 21.34 13.84
C THR A 356 -7.54 21.65 12.39
N SER A 357 -7.19 20.73 11.50
CA SER A 357 -7.40 20.85 10.06
C SER A 357 -8.15 19.63 9.53
N PHE A 358 -8.95 19.86 8.49
CA PHE A 358 -9.75 18.82 7.86
C PHE A 358 -9.28 18.59 6.42
N GLY A 359 -9.37 17.34 5.98
CA GLY A 359 -9.18 16.93 4.60
C GLY A 359 -10.39 16.12 4.14
N PHE A 360 -10.71 16.19 2.85
CA PHE A 360 -11.85 15.48 2.27
C PHE A 360 -11.42 14.76 1.01
N GLY A 361 -11.89 13.52 0.87
CA GLY A 361 -11.58 12.66 -0.25
C GLY A 361 -12.85 12.08 -0.87
N ILE A 362 -12.87 12.01 -2.19
CA ILE A 362 -13.93 11.31 -2.94
C ILE A 362 -13.24 10.27 -3.83
N ARG A 363 -13.64 9.01 -3.71
CA ARG A 363 -13.21 7.95 -4.62
C ARG A 363 -14.39 7.37 -5.36
N VAL A 364 -14.23 7.12 -6.65
CA VAL A 364 -15.23 6.47 -7.48
C VAL A 364 -14.60 5.22 -8.05
N ASP A 365 -15.10 4.06 -7.62
CA ASP A 365 -14.62 2.78 -8.10
C ASP A 365 -15.72 2.10 -8.92
N ASN A 366 -15.45 1.88 -10.20
CA ASN A 366 -16.27 1.00 -11.04
C ASN A 366 -15.64 -0.40 -11.09
N ILE A 367 -15.84 -1.18 -10.02
CA ILE A 367 -15.34 -2.56 -9.96
C ILE A 367 -16.31 -3.43 -10.77
N ARG A 368 -15.78 -4.14 -11.78
CA ARG A 368 -16.54 -5.14 -12.55
C ARG A 368 -17.20 -6.12 -11.60
N GLU A 369 -18.37 -6.62 -11.96
CA GLU A 369 -18.89 -7.81 -11.30
C GLU A 369 -17.86 -8.92 -11.44
N ALA A 370 -17.22 -9.27 -10.33
CA ALA A 370 -16.78 -10.64 -10.17
C ALA A 370 -18.04 -11.49 -10.37
N ARG A 371 -18.10 -12.27 -11.45
CA ARG A 371 -18.89 -13.49 -11.42
C ARG A 371 -18.31 -14.30 -10.26
N LEU A 372 -18.89 -14.11 -9.08
CA LEU A 372 -18.65 -14.86 -7.87
C LEU A 372 -19.29 -16.24 -8.06
N ASP A 373 -18.83 -16.97 -9.07
CA ASP A 373 -18.96 -18.42 -9.07
C ASP A 373 -18.03 -18.89 -7.95
N ALA A 374 -18.56 -19.72 -7.03
CA ALA A 374 -17.88 -20.18 -5.82
C ALA A 374 -16.48 -20.84 -6.06
N LYS A 375 -16.08 -21.06 -7.31
CA LYS A 375 -14.73 -21.48 -7.70
C LYS A 375 -13.67 -20.36 -7.57
N THR A 376 -14.03 -19.09 -7.74
CA THR A 376 -13.07 -17.98 -7.69
C THR A 376 -12.57 -17.71 -6.27
N HIS A 377 -13.37 -18.03 -5.24
CA HIS A 377 -12.91 -17.89 -3.85
C HIS A 377 -11.79 -18.90 -3.49
N ILE A 378 -11.84 -20.10 -4.09
CA ILE A 378 -10.81 -21.13 -3.91
C ILE A 378 -9.55 -20.78 -4.71
N ILE A 379 -9.69 -20.14 -5.88
CA ILE A 379 -8.55 -19.77 -6.74
C ILE A 379 -7.86 -18.48 -6.23
N LEU A 380 -8.60 -17.50 -5.70
CA LEU A 380 -8.03 -16.25 -5.20
C LEU A 380 -7.32 -16.43 -3.84
N VAL A 381 -7.82 -17.35 -3.00
CA VAL A 381 -7.09 -17.80 -1.81
C VAL A 381 -5.80 -18.51 -2.23
N ARG A 382 -5.79 -19.22 -3.37
CA ARG A 382 -4.58 -19.80 -3.96
C ARG A 382 -3.59 -18.74 -4.49
N MET A 383 -4.07 -17.67 -5.13
CA MET A 383 -3.24 -16.54 -5.59
C MET A 383 -2.62 -15.72 -4.44
N ILE A 384 -3.23 -15.72 -3.26
CA ILE A 384 -2.68 -15.12 -2.04
C ILE A 384 -1.76 -16.09 -1.30
N LEU A 385 -1.80 -17.40 -1.61
CA LEU A 385 -1.04 -18.46 -0.92
C LEU A 385 0.21 -18.94 -1.70
N GLU A 386 0.30 -18.70 -3.00
CA GLU A 386 1.43 -19.15 -3.82
C GLU A 386 2.48 -18.03 -3.98
N ILE A 387 3.68 -18.36 -3.49
CA ILE A 387 4.95 -17.62 -3.66
C ILE A 387 5.36 -17.59 -5.13
#